data_AF-A0A8H7AV52-F1
#
_entry.id   AF-A0A8H7AV52-F1
#
_cell.length_a   1.000
_cell.length_b   1.000
_cell.length_c   1.000
_cell.angle_alpha   90.00
_cell.angle_beta   90.00
_cell.angle_gamma   90.00
#
_symmetry.space_group_name_H-M   'P 1'
#
loop_
_entity.id
_entity.type
_entity.pdbx_description
1 polymer ?
#
loop_
_entity_poly.entity_id
_entity_poly.type
_entity_poly.pdbx_seq_one_letter_code
_entity_poly.pdbx_strand_id
1 'polypeptide(L)'
;MESPWEVKLISPVFNVFPGSPWRQSAEKFWRYLSNHCHIEGEVYHGTHVHVFTTPDINAGEGQRLAFAILQLETAIEALVPDRAGHLDARSNWLHSEFLAGQASSRRDAVNFVEHQYWQFGLPTTMQCHDSYDQNFCANFRGWERRGRTVIEFRTPPPSTSLLQALGWAEFTLCLVQASMRCPLRDLVDIRANVGGCAGLCAGTLYTGLNEFDSLNAIWNGIPWNAMLEPRPSFPQNYPQADILSEVELLGRMIREDKRGLEGVGRPWVLGCIFMGH
;
A
#
# COMPACT_ATOMS: atom_id res chain seq x y z
N MET A 1 -34.74 -1.70 -11.82
CA MET A 1 -34.80 -1.50 -10.36
C MET A 1 -33.48 -2.02 -9.84
N GLU A 2 -32.60 -1.14 -9.37
CA GLU A 2 -31.30 -1.55 -8.82
C GLU A 2 -31.53 -2.22 -7.46
N SER A 3 -30.75 -3.26 -7.15
CA SER A 3 -30.83 -3.95 -5.86
C SER A 3 -30.38 -2.99 -4.76
N PRO A 4 -31.16 -2.80 -3.68
CA PRO A 4 -30.78 -1.89 -2.58
C PRO A 4 -29.73 -2.51 -1.65
N TRP A 5 -29.31 -3.74 -1.91
CA TRP A 5 -28.41 -4.50 -1.03
C TRP A 5 -27.12 -4.86 -1.75
N GLU A 6 -26.00 -4.52 -1.11
CA GLU A 6 -24.67 -4.96 -1.49
C GLU A 6 -24.22 -6.08 -0.53
N VAL A 7 -23.62 -7.13 -1.10
CA VAL A 7 -23.06 -8.24 -0.33
C VAL A 7 -21.55 -8.26 -0.53
N LYS A 8 -20.79 -8.09 0.55
CA LYS A 8 -19.33 -8.21 0.52
C LYS A 8 -18.91 -9.67 0.64
N LEU A 9 -18.32 -10.22 -0.43
CA LEU A 9 -17.62 -11.49 -0.39
C LEU A 9 -16.16 -11.29 -0.01
N ILE A 10 -15.68 -12.01 0.99
CA ILE A 10 -14.26 -12.04 1.38
C ILE A 10 -13.74 -13.44 1.07
N SER A 11 -12.55 -13.54 0.48
CA SER A 11 -11.95 -14.84 0.18
C SER A 11 -11.70 -15.65 1.45
N PRO A 12 -11.56 -16.98 1.35
CA PRO A 12 -10.93 -17.76 2.40
C PRO A 12 -9.53 -17.20 2.75
N VAL A 13 -9.10 -17.43 3.98
CA VAL A 13 -7.71 -17.14 4.38
C VAL A 13 -6.81 -18.23 3.81
N PHE A 14 -5.82 -17.84 3.02
CA PHE A 14 -4.84 -18.77 2.47
C PHE A 14 -3.55 -18.73 3.30
N ASN A 15 -3.03 -19.89 3.69
CA ASN A 15 -1.74 -19.99 4.36
C ASN A 15 -0.62 -19.89 3.32
N VAL A 16 0.16 -18.81 3.38
CA VAL A 16 1.20 -18.51 2.40
C VAL A 16 2.59 -18.77 2.99
N PHE A 17 3.28 -19.77 2.45
CA PHE A 17 4.68 -20.11 2.76
C PHE A 17 5.33 -20.79 1.55
N PRO A 18 6.67 -20.89 1.46
CA PRO A 18 7.32 -21.57 0.34
C PRO A 18 6.81 -23.00 0.14
N GLY A 19 6.34 -23.31 -1.07
CA GLY A 19 5.74 -24.62 -1.41
C GLY A 19 4.29 -24.82 -0.96
N SER A 20 3.65 -23.83 -0.35
CA SER A 20 2.22 -23.91 0.00
C SER A 20 1.31 -23.92 -1.23
N PRO A 21 0.13 -24.58 -1.17
CA PRO A 21 -0.81 -24.67 -2.31
C PRO A 21 -1.69 -23.42 -2.47
N TRP A 22 -1.26 -22.27 -1.94
CA TRP A 22 -2.11 -21.09 -1.81
C TRP A 22 -2.55 -20.54 -3.19
N ARG A 23 -1.65 -20.48 -4.18
CA ARG A 23 -1.98 -20.08 -5.56
C ARG A 23 -3.02 -20.99 -6.20
N GLN A 24 -2.84 -22.30 -6.08
CA GLN A 24 -3.78 -23.29 -6.59
C GLN A 24 -5.16 -23.16 -5.91
N SER A 25 -5.18 -22.76 -4.64
CA SER A 25 -6.40 -22.53 -3.89
C SER A 25 -7.11 -21.25 -4.35
N ALA A 26 -6.35 -20.17 -4.55
CA ALA A 26 -6.84 -18.92 -5.13
C ALA A 26 -7.36 -19.11 -6.57
N GLU A 27 -6.65 -19.88 -7.40
CA GLU A 27 -7.07 -20.28 -8.75
C GLU A 27 -8.41 -21.01 -8.76
N LYS A 28 -8.56 -22.01 -7.87
CA LYS A 28 -9.83 -22.76 -7.74
C LYS A 28 -10.98 -21.84 -7.31
N PHE A 29 -10.73 -20.97 -6.33
CA PHE A 29 -11.72 -20.00 -5.87
C PHE A 29 -12.12 -19.04 -6.99
N TRP A 30 -11.14 -18.45 -7.69
CA TRP A 30 -11.42 -17.53 -8.79
C TRP A 30 -12.12 -18.19 -9.96
N ARG A 31 -11.74 -19.43 -10.30
CA ARG A 31 -12.41 -20.22 -11.34
C ARG A 31 -13.87 -20.49 -10.99
N TYR A 32 -14.14 -20.79 -9.72
CA TYR A 32 -15.52 -20.95 -9.25
C TYR A 32 -16.31 -19.65 -9.44
N LEU A 33 -15.76 -18.51 -8.99
CA LEU A 33 -16.41 -17.21 -9.19
C LEU A 33 -16.64 -16.90 -10.67
N SER A 34 -15.63 -17.09 -11.52
CA SER A 34 -15.73 -16.81 -12.96
C SER A 34 -16.75 -17.69 -13.68
N ASN A 35 -16.99 -18.90 -13.19
CA ASN A 35 -17.97 -19.83 -13.77
C ASN A 35 -19.42 -19.56 -13.30
N HIS A 36 -19.60 -18.85 -12.19
CA HIS A 36 -20.90 -18.69 -11.52
C HIS A 36 -21.33 -17.24 -11.31
N CYS A 37 -20.44 -16.29 -11.55
CA CYS A 37 -20.66 -14.87 -11.34
C CYS A 37 -20.18 -14.07 -12.55
N HIS A 38 -20.88 -12.97 -12.82
CA HIS A 38 -20.37 -11.92 -13.69
C HIS A 38 -19.43 -11.03 -12.88
N ILE A 39 -18.20 -10.84 -13.34
CA ILE A 39 -17.17 -10.07 -12.61
C ILE A 39 -16.89 -8.80 -13.41
N GLU A 40 -17.28 -7.66 -12.84
CA GLU A 40 -17.00 -6.33 -13.37
C GLU A 40 -16.35 -5.45 -12.30
N GLY A 41 -15.63 -4.44 -12.76
CA GLY A 41 -14.97 -3.45 -11.91
C GLY A 41 -15.44 -2.05 -12.27
N GLU A 42 -15.74 -1.25 -11.26
CA GLU A 42 -16.04 0.18 -11.44
C GLU A 42 -15.05 1.03 -10.67
N VAL A 43 -14.96 2.31 -11.01
CA VAL A 43 -13.98 3.25 -10.46
C VAL A 43 -14.06 3.38 -8.93
N TYR A 44 -15.26 3.17 -8.38
CA TYR A 44 -15.53 3.21 -6.93
C TYR A 44 -15.16 1.93 -6.18
N HIS A 45 -14.99 0.81 -6.88
CA HIS A 45 -14.61 -0.46 -6.29
C HIS A 45 -13.08 -0.61 -6.18
N GLY A 46 -12.60 -1.44 -5.26
CA GLY A 46 -11.17 -1.71 -5.09
C GLY A 46 -10.89 -3.13 -4.65
N THR A 47 -9.68 -3.61 -4.91
CA THR A 47 -9.22 -4.90 -4.36
C THR A 47 -8.59 -4.65 -3.00
N HIS A 48 -9.08 -5.35 -1.97
CA HIS A 48 -8.53 -5.26 -0.62
C HIS A 48 -7.71 -6.51 -0.33
N VAL A 49 -6.44 -6.34 0.02
CA VAL A 49 -5.54 -7.45 0.37
C VAL A 49 -5.26 -7.43 1.86
N HIS A 50 -5.69 -8.47 2.57
CA HIS A 50 -5.42 -8.63 3.99
C HIS A 50 -4.23 -9.57 4.22
N VAL A 51 -3.16 -9.06 4.84
CA VAL A 51 -1.99 -9.85 5.23
C VAL A 51 -2.01 -10.07 6.73
N PHE A 52 -2.02 -11.35 7.12
CA PHE A 52 -1.89 -11.81 8.50
C PHE A 52 -0.49 -12.37 8.67
N THR A 53 0.21 -12.00 9.75
CA THR A 53 1.53 -12.56 10.05
C THR A 53 1.46 -13.60 11.16
N THR A 54 2.38 -14.56 11.14
CA THR A 54 2.60 -15.50 12.24
C THR A 54 4.10 -15.82 12.32
N PRO A 55 4.83 -15.46 13.39
CA PRO A 55 4.34 -14.70 14.56
C PRO A 55 3.82 -13.30 14.20
N ASP A 56 3.14 -12.67 15.13
CA ASP A 56 2.72 -11.27 14.99
C ASP A 56 3.92 -10.34 14.79
N ILE A 57 3.70 -9.26 14.04
CA ILE A 57 4.73 -8.26 13.77
C ILE A 57 5.18 -7.64 15.09
N ASN A 58 6.49 -7.48 15.27
CA ASN A 58 7.05 -6.75 16.41
C ASN A 58 7.22 -5.25 16.14
N ALA A 59 7.54 -4.49 17.19
CA ALA A 59 7.74 -3.04 17.13
C ALA A 59 8.61 -2.56 15.97
N GLY A 60 9.81 -3.13 15.85
CA GLY A 60 10.75 -2.70 14.82
C GLY A 60 10.27 -3.08 13.41
N GLU A 61 9.65 -4.24 13.26
CA GLU A 61 9.15 -4.70 11.96
C GLU A 61 8.05 -3.80 11.41
N GLY A 62 7.09 -3.38 12.23
CA GLY A 62 6.05 -2.52 11.69
C GLY A 62 6.42 -1.03 11.67
N GLN A 63 7.38 -0.56 12.47
CA GLN A 63 8.01 0.75 12.22
C GLN A 63 8.63 0.79 10.82
N ARG A 64 9.35 -0.27 10.43
CA ARG A 64 9.89 -0.40 9.07
C ARG A 64 8.80 -0.51 8.00
N LEU A 65 7.71 -1.22 8.28
CA LEU A 65 6.57 -1.30 7.37
C LEU A 65 5.90 0.07 7.17
N ALA A 66 5.62 0.79 8.27
CA ALA A 66 5.06 2.12 8.22
C ALA A 66 5.98 3.10 7.48
N PHE A 67 7.28 3.05 7.76
CA PHE A 67 8.29 3.80 7.03
C PHE A 67 8.22 3.50 5.54
N ALA A 68 8.27 2.22 5.15
CA ALA A 68 8.28 1.83 3.75
C ALA A 68 7.00 2.28 3.01
N ILE A 69 5.84 2.22 3.68
CA ILE A 69 4.58 2.73 3.13
C ILE A 69 4.66 4.23 2.89
N LEU A 70 5.12 5.02 3.87
CA LEU A 70 5.28 6.46 3.69
C LEU A 70 6.29 6.78 2.57
N GLN A 71 7.45 6.12 2.59
CA GLN A 71 8.53 6.35 1.63
C GLN A 71 8.15 5.97 0.19
N LEU A 72 7.36 4.91 0.01
CA LEU A 72 6.99 4.38 -1.31
C LEU A 72 5.58 4.78 -1.74
N GLU A 73 4.90 5.64 -0.99
CA GLU A 73 3.51 6.03 -1.30
C GLU A 73 3.41 6.63 -2.70
N THR A 74 4.35 7.48 -3.10
CA THR A 74 4.37 8.06 -4.46
C THR A 74 4.60 7.03 -5.56
N ALA A 75 5.34 5.97 -5.26
CA ALA A 75 5.53 4.85 -6.17
C ALA A 75 4.24 4.05 -6.30
N ILE A 76 3.59 3.75 -5.17
CA ILE A 76 2.32 3.01 -5.08
C ILE A 76 1.23 3.76 -5.85
N GLU A 77 1.09 5.07 -5.64
CA GLU A 77 0.13 5.92 -6.37
C GLU A 77 0.41 5.91 -7.88
N ALA A 78 1.69 5.88 -8.28
CA ALA A 78 2.05 5.78 -9.70
C ALA A 78 1.67 4.43 -10.34
N LEU A 79 1.49 3.36 -9.54
CA LEU A 79 0.98 2.07 -10.02
C LEU A 79 -0.51 2.10 -10.33
N VAL A 80 -1.25 2.99 -9.66
CA VAL A 80 -2.71 3.05 -9.71
C VAL A 80 -3.19 4.51 -9.81
N PRO A 81 -2.80 5.25 -10.86
CA PRO A 81 -3.02 6.70 -10.93
C PRO A 81 -4.50 7.10 -10.86
N ASP A 82 -5.40 6.24 -11.31
CA ASP A 82 -6.85 6.48 -11.27
C ASP A 82 -7.45 6.33 -9.86
N ARG A 83 -6.70 5.72 -8.93
CA ARG A 83 -7.09 5.53 -7.52
C ARG A 83 -6.52 6.62 -6.61
N ALA A 84 -5.63 7.48 -7.11
CA ALA A 84 -5.03 8.55 -6.33
C ALA A 84 -6.09 9.54 -5.83
N GLY A 85 -6.24 9.63 -4.50
CA GLY A 85 -7.27 10.45 -3.84
C GLY A 85 -8.64 9.78 -3.74
N HIS A 86 -8.72 8.46 -3.90
CA HIS A 86 -9.97 7.73 -3.67
C HIS A 86 -10.33 7.71 -2.17
N LEU A 87 -11.60 7.99 -1.85
CA LEU A 87 -12.08 8.12 -0.47
C LEU A 87 -11.92 6.85 0.38
N ASP A 88 -11.92 5.68 -0.25
CA ASP A 88 -11.72 4.39 0.42
C ASP A 88 -10.27 3.91 0.50
N ALA A 89 -9.32 4.71 0.01
CA ALA A 89 -7.90 4.37 -0.04
C ALA A 89 -7.03 5.62 0.14
N ARG A 90 -7.32 6.42 1.16
CA ARG A 90 -6.66 7.71 1.37
C ARG A 90 -5.21 7.54 1.77
N SER A 91 -4.39 8.51 1.40
CA SER A 91 -2.97 8.54 1.75
C SER A 91 -2.75 8.48 3.27
N ASN A 92 -1.85 7.59 3.70
CA ASN A 92 -1.43 7.49 5.09
C ASN A 92 -0.65 8.73 5.56
N TRP A 93 0.13 9.36 4.67
CA TRP A 93 0.83 10.61 4.99
C TRP A 93 -0.12 11.80 5.00
N LEU A 94 -0.84 11.99 3.89
CA LEU A 94 -1.56 13.22 3.58
C LEU A 94 -2.81 13.41 4.46
N HIS A 95 -3.48 12.31 4.82
CA HIS A 95 -4.72 12.35 5.59
C HIS A 95 -4.53 11.95 7.06
N SER A 96 -3.28 11.73 7.50
CA SER A 96 -3.02 11.52 8.92
C SER A 96 -2.99 12.83 9.69
N GLU A 97 -3.76 12.85 10.78
CA GLU A 97 -3.83 13.96 11.75
C GLU A 97 -2.46 14.25 12.40
N PHE A 98 -1.54 13.28 12.40
CA PHE A 98 -0.24 13.38 13.06
C PHE A 98 0.92 13.63 12.10
N LEU A 99 0.69 13.50 10.80
CA LEU A 99 1.74 13.61 9.78
C LEU A 99 1.60 14.93 9.00
N ALA A 100 1.08 14.89 7.78
CA ALA A 100 0.90 16.10 6.98
C ALA A 100 -0.04 17.12 7.66
N GLY A 101 -1.01 16.64 8.46
CA GLY A 101 -1.89 17.50 9.28
C GLY A 101 -1.14 18.36 10.31
N GLN A 102 0.07 17.97 10.73
CA GLN A 102 0.95 18.76 11.59
C GLN A 102 2.05 19.50 10.82
N ALA A 103 1.84 19.72 9.52
CA ALA A 103 2.81 20.34 8.61
C ALA A 103 4.17 19.62 8.56
N SER A 104 4.17 18.30 8.80
CA SER A 104 5.37 17.48 8.68
C SER A 104 5.58 17.05 7.23
N SER A 105 6.79 17.28 6.69
CA SER A 105 7.18 16.68 5.41
C SER A 105 7.15 15.15 5.51
N ARG A 106 7.10 14.42 4.39
CA ARG A 106 7.15 12.94 4.43
C ARG A 106 8.43 12.44 5.11
N ARG A 107 9.53 13.18 4.92
CA ARG A 107 10.81 12.94 5.61
C ARG A 107 10.72 13.14 7.12
N ASP A 108 10.01 14.15 7.58
CA ASP A 108 9.81 14.39 9.03
C ASP A 108 8.84 13.35 9.62
N ALA A 109 7.78 13.00 8.88
CA ALA A 109 6.84 11.95 9.22
C ALA A 109 7.54 10.60 9.41
N VAL A 110 8.49 10.29 8.53
CA VAL A 110 9.38 9.14 8.62
C VAL A 110 10.18 9.15 9.94
N ASN A 111 10.82 10.27 10.29
CA ASN A 111 11.56 10.39 11.55
C ASN A 111 10.62 10.27 12.76
N PHE A 112 9.40 10.80 12.66
CA PHE A 112 8.40 10.73 13.72
C PHE A 112 7.98 9.29 14.01
N VAL A 113 7.74 8.48 12.96
CA VAL A 113 7.36 7.06 13.05
C VAL A 113 8.43 6.22 13.76
N GLU A 114 9.71 6.49 13.53
CA GLU A 114 10.82 5.80 14.19
C GLU A 114 10.77 5.92 15.72
N HIS A 115 10.15 6.98 16.23
CA HIS A 115 10.08 7.29 17.67
C HIS A 115 8.72 6.98 18.31
N GLN A 116 7.75 6.41 17.57
CA GLN A 116 6.42 6.11 18.11
C GLN A 116 6.33 4.80 18.90
N TYR A 117 5.46 4.79 19.92
CA TYR A 117 5.10 3.58 20.67
C TYR A 117 4.23 2.62 19.83
N TRP A 118 4.65 1.36 19.78
CA TRP A 118 4.20 0.33 18.83
C TRP A 118 2.68 0.05 18.77
N GLN A 119 2.06 -0.40 19.86
CA GLN A 119 0.75 -1.06 19.77
C GLN A 119 -0.43 -0.12 19.55
N PHE A 120 -0.34 1.13 20.04
CA PHE A 120 -1.40 2.12 19.94
C PHE A 120 -0.94 3.38 19.21
N GLY A 121 0.32 3.77 19.37
CA GLY A 121 0.85 4.99 18.77
C GLY A 121 1.02 4.86 17.26
N LEU A 122 1.51 3.72 16.76
CA LEU A 122 1.81 3.58 15.34
C LEU A 122 0.57 3.46 14.44
N PRO A 123 -0.44 2.61 14.73
CA PRO A 123 -1.69 2.60 13.96
C PRO A 123 -2.37 3.98 13.95
N THR A 124 -2.45 4.62 15.13
CA THR A 124 -2.99 5.98 15.28
C THR A 124 -2.21 6.99 14.43
N THR A 125 -0.88 6.95 14.46
CA THR A 125 -0.01 7.86 13.70
C THR A 125 -0.18 7.68 12.19
N MET A 126 -0.30 6.45 11.71
CA MET A 126 -0.44 6.16 10.28
C MET A 126 -1.85 6.45 9.74
N GLN A 127 -2.82 6.73 10.62
CA GLN A 127 -4.23 6.88 10.27
C GLN A 127 -4.82 8.10 10.97
N CYS A 128 -5.63 7.92 12.01
CA CYS A 128 -6.23 8.98 12.79
C CYS A 128 -6.65 8.45 14.17
N HIS A 129 -7.06 9.34 15.08
CA HIS A 129 -7.64 8.92 16.35
C HIS A 129 -9.00 8.23 16.22
N ASP A 130 -9.78 8.53 15.18
CA ASP A 130 -11.05 7.88 14.98
C ASP A 130 -10.82 6.42 14.63
N SER A 131 -10.95 5.56 15.64
CA SER A 131 -10.80 4.13 15.46
C SER A 131 -11.70 3.63 14.33
N TYR A 132 -12.86 4.25 14.04
CA TYR A 132 -13.83 3.79 13.03
C TYR A 132 -13.38 3.93 11.59
N ASP A 133 -12.44 4.81 11.31
CA ASP A 133 -11.99 5.06 9.96
C ASP A 133 -11.03 3.96 9.48
N GLN A 134 -11.40 3.27 8.40
CA GLN A 134 -10.59 2.22 7.80
C GLN A 134 -10.00 2.65 6.46
N ASN A 135 -10.36 3.85 5.98
CA ASN A 135 -10.26 4.25 4.59
C ASN A 135 -8.90 4.84 4.24
N PHE A 136 -7.84 4.08 4.56
CA PHE A 136 -6.46 4.42 4.27
C PHE A 136 -5.87 3.40 3.28
N CYS A 137 -4.90 3.83 2.49
CA CYS A 137 -4.26 3.01 1.45
C CYS A 137 -3.59 1.76 2.06
N ALA A 138 -2.91 1.92 3.19
CA ALA A 138 -2.59 0.85 4.13
C ALA A 138 -3.36 1.06 5.45
N ASN A 139 -4.23 0.10 5.77
CA ASN A 139 -5.04 0.11 6.98
C ASN A 139 -4.42 -0.78 8.08
N PHE A 140 -4.07 -0.13 9.20
CA PHE A 140 -3.38 -0.74 10.35
C PHE A 140 -4.32 -1.13 11.50
N ARG A 141 -5.61 -0.78 11.42
CA ARG A 141 -6.59 -1.03 12.49
C ARG A 141 -6.69 -2.48 12.95
N GLY A 142 -6.36 -3.43 12.06
CA GLY A 142 -6.30 -4.85 12.41
C GLY A 142 -5.42 -5.16 13.61
N TRP A 143 -4.40 -4.32 13.85
CA TRP A 143 -3.40 -4.48 14.91
C TRP A 143 -4.01 -4.28 16.30
N GLU A 144 -4.97 -3.36 16.44
CA GLU A 144 -5.58 -3.02 17.72
C GLU A 144 -6.68 -4.00 18.14
N ARG A 145 -7.37 -4.63 17.17
CA ARG A 145 -8.69 -5.25 17.40
C ARG A 145 -8.71 -6.76 17.59
N ARG A 146 -7.71 -7.50 17.12
CA ARG A 146 -7.87 -8.96 16.91
C ARG A 146 -6.84 -9.84 17.61
N GLY A 147 -5.93 -9.28 18.40
CA GLY A 147 -4.81 -10.04 18.98
C GLY A 147 -3.96 -10.74 17.90
N ARG A 148 -4.03 -10.23 16.66
CA ARG A 148 -3.25 -10.64 15.50
C ARG A 148 -2.97 -9.41 14.66
N THR A 149 -1.77 -9.33 14.11
CA THR A 149 -1.37 -8.23 13.26
C THR A 149 -1.95 -8.42 11.86
N VAL A 150 -2.86 -7.55 11.45
CA VAL A 150 -3.45 -7.55 10.10
C VAL A 150 -3.23 -6.20 9.43
N ILE A 151 -2.58 -6.22 8.28
CA ILE A 151 -2.51 -5.07 7.38
C ILE A 151 -3.50 -5.30 6.25
N GLU A 152 -4.35 -4.32 5.99
CA GLU A 152 -5.25 -4.31 4.84
C GLU A 152 -4.79 -3.25 3.83
N PHE A 153 -4.41 -3.67 2.63
CA PHE A 153 -4.02 -2.78 1.55
C PHE A 153 -5.23 -2.52 0.64
N ARG A 154 -5.61 -1.25 0.46
CA ARG A 154 -6.88 -0.82 -0.16
C ARG A 154 -6.71 0.00 -1.45
N THR A 155 -5.48 0.37 -1.78
CA THR A 155 -5.13 1.12 -3.00
C THR A 155 -5.49 0.43 -4.31
N PRO A 156 -5.30 -0.91 -4.45
CA PRO A 156 -5.48 -1.58 -5.73
C PRO A 156 -6.84 -1.33 -6.40
N PRO A 157 -6.88 -1.19 -7.73
CA PRO A 157 -8.13 -1.11 -8.49
C PRO A 157 -8.94 -2.41 -8.37
N PRO A 158 -10.18 -2.45 -8.87
CA PRO A 158 -10.96 -3.67 -8.93
C PRO A 158 -10.21 -4.73 -9.75
N SER A 159 -10.02 -5.92 -9.18
CA SER A 159 -9.51 -7.07 -9.91
C SER A 159 -10.67 -7.74 -10.63
N THR A 160 -10.59 -7.79 -11.96
CA THR A 160 -11.57 -8.47 -12.83
C THR A 160 -11.03 -9.77 -13.41
N SER A 161 -9.77 -10.10 -13.10
CA SER A 161 -9.12 -11.36 -13.48
C SER A 161 -8.29 -11.93 -12.34
N LEU A 162 -8.03 -13.25 -12.40
CA LEU A 162 -7.16 -13.94 -11.45
C LEU A 162 -5.76 -13.32 -11.42
N LEU A 163 -5.22 -12.97 -12.59
CA LEU A 163 -3.86 -12.42 -12.70
C LEU A 163 -3.76 -11.08 -11.94
N GLN A 164 -4.78 -10.22 -12.04
CA GLN A 164 -4.83 -8.97 -11.27
C GLN A 164 -4.96 -9.25 -9.76
N ALA A 165 -5.86 -10.15 -9.37
CA ALA A 165 -6.08 -10.48 -7.96
C ALA A 165 -4.82 -11.08 -7.31
N LEU A 166 -4.17 -12.05 -7.98
CA LEU A 166 -2.90 -12.62 -7.53
C LEU A 166 -1.77 -11.61 -7.56
N GLY A 167 -1.67 -10.79 -8.63
CA GLY A 167 -0.66 -9.75 -8.73
C GLY A 167 -0.68 -8.84 -7.51
N TRP A 168 -1.85 -8.29 -7.15
CA TRP A 168 -1.98 -7.41 -5.99
C TRP A 168 -1.73 -8.13 -4.67
N ALA A 169 -2.18 -9.38 -4.53
CA ALA A 169 -1.89 -10.18 -3.35
C ALA A 169 -0.37 -10.40 -3.16
N GLU A 170 0.33 -10.75 -4.23
CA GLU A 170 1.77 -11.00 -4.23
C GLU A 170 2.56 -9.71 -4.03
N PHE A 171 2.13 -8.60 -4.62
CA PHE A 171 2.74 -7.29 -4.38
C PHE A 171 2.64 -6.90 -2.91
N THR A 172 1.45 -7.00 -2.29
CA THR A 172 1.30 -6.68 -0.87
C THR A 172 2.14 -7.61 0.01
N LEU A 173 2.20 -8.90 -0.30
CA LEU A 173 3.07 -9.86 0.41
C LEU A 173 4.55 -9.48 0.28
N CYS A 174 5.02 -9.18 -0.94
CA CYS A 174 6.39 -8.71 -1.19
C CYS A 174 6.71 -7.46 -0.38
N LEU A 175 5.85 -6.44 -0.46
CA LEU A 175 6.03 -5.17 0.22
C LEU A 175 6.12 -5.37 1.73
N VAL A 176 5.18 -6.12 2.32
CA VAL A 176 5.18 -6.41 3.75
C VAL A 176 6.45 -7.16 4.16
N GLN A 177 6.79 -8.26 3.47
CA GLN A 177 7.97 -9.06 3.78
C GLN A 177 9.28 -8.28 3.61
N ALA A 178 9.41 -7.52 2.53
CA ALA A 178 10.63 -6.78 2.22
C ALA A 178 10.84 -5.65 3.22
N SER A 179 9.78 -4.92 3.55
CA SER A 179 9.84 -3.83 4.53
C SER A 179 10.26 -4.34 5.91
N MET A 180 9.71 -5.48 6.35
CA MET A 180 10.08 -6.05 7.66
C MET A 180 11.54 -6.51 7.73
N ARG A 181 12.15 -6.88 6.60
CA ARG A 181 13.53 -7.39 6.53
C ARG A 181 14.57 -6.32 6.21
N CYS A 182 14.18 -5.26 5.50
CA CYS A 182 15.07 -4.20 5.08
C CYS A 182 15.45 -3.31 6.27
N PRO A 183 16.72 -3.19 6.67
CA PRO A 183 17.13 -2.31 7.75
C PRO A 183 16.62 -0.88 7.53
N LEU A 184 16.22 -0.19 8.61
CA LEU A 184 15.66 1.17 8.52
C LEU A 184 16.57 2.14 7.75
N ARG A 185 17.88 2.08 8.01
CA ARG A 185 18.90 2.86 7.30
C ARG A 185 18.89 2.65 5.78
N ASP A 186 18.55 1.45 5.32
CA ASP A 186 18.57 1.09 3.91
C ASP A 186 17.25 1.54 3.26
N LEU A 187 16.13 1.52 4.01
CA LEU A 187 14.82 2.05 3.56
C LEU A 187 14.89 3.56 3.25
N VAL A 188 15.67 4.33 4.01
CA VAL A 188 15.87 5.78 3.79
C VAL A 188 16.46 6.07 2.40
N ASP A 189 17.30 5.17 1.90
CA ASP A 189 17.99 5.33 0.61
C ASP A 189 17.17 4.83 -0.59
N ILE A 190 16.01 4.22 -0.33
CA ILE A 190 15.12 3.75 -1.39
C ILE A 190 14.42 4.95 -2.02
N ARG A 191 14.52 5.05 -3.34
CA ARG A 191 13.84 6.10 -4.10
C ARG A 191 12.34 5.93 -4.03
N ALA A 192 11.62 7.03 -3.80
CA ALA A 192 10.17 7.10 -3.79
C ALA A 192 9.57 7.05 -5.23
N ASN A 193 9.94 6.03 -6.00
CA ASN A 193 9.46 5.79 -7.36
C ASN A 193 9.29 4.29 -7.62
N VAL A 194 8.67 3.95 -8.76
CA VAL A 194 8.33 2.56 -9.11
C VAL A 194 9.55 1.64 -9.08
N GLY A 195 10.72 2.11 -9.53
CA GLY A 195 11.97 1.37 -9.50
C GLY A 195 12.49 1.09 -8.09
N GLY A 196 12.38 2.05 -7.17
CA GLY A 196 12.71 1.83 -5.77
C GLY A 196 11.76 0.83 -5.11
N CYS A 197 10.45 0.92 -5.40
CA CYS A 197 9.44 -0.01 -4.91
C CYS A 197 9.70 -1.45 -5.39
N ALA A 198 9.93 -1.62 -6.70
CA ALA A 198 10.24 -2.93 -7.26
C ALA A 198 11.59 -3.47 -6.78
N GLY A 199 12.59 -2.60 -6.63
CA GLY A 199 13.90 -2.96 -6.06
C GLY A 199 13.79 -3.50 -4.63
N LEU A 200 12.94 -2.89 -3.79
CA LEU A 200 12.65 -3.41 -2.45
C LEU A 200 12.01 -4.80 -2.53
N CYS A 201 10.99 -4.96 -3.39
CA CYS A 201 10.26 -6.22 -3.53
C CYS A 201 11.12 -7.36 -4.13
N ALA A 202 12.10 -7.03 -4.98
CA ALA A 202 12.96 -8.03 -5.62
C ALA A 202 13.77 -8.86 -4.60
N GLY A 203 14.08 -8.29 -3.43
CA GLY A 203 14.80 -8.96 -2.35
C GLY A 203 14.00 -10.05 -1.61
N THR A 204 12.71 -10.24 -1.94
CA THR A 204 11.83 -11.21 -1.26
C THR A 204 11.16 -12.19 -2.20
N LEU A 205 11.58 -12.29 -3.46
CA LEU A 205 10.99 -13.23 -4.42
C LEU A 205 11.37 -14.68 -4.10
N TYR A 206 10.35 -15.52 -3.90
CA TYR A 206 10.44 -16.96 -3.74
C TYR A 206 9.44 -17.65 -4.66
N THR A 207 9.92 -18.63 -5.43
CA THR A 207 9.07 -19.47 -6.28
C THR A 207 7.91 -20.07 -5.47
N GLY A 208 6.68 -19.94 -5.97
CA GLY A 208 5.48 -20.42 -5.30
C GLY A 208 4.96 -19.55 -4.15
N LEU A 209 5.64 -18.46 -3.78
CA LEU A 209 5.16 -17.49 -2.80
C LEU A 209 4.80 -16.14 -3.45
N ASN A 210 5.69 -15.61 -4.26
CA ASN A 210 5.56 -14.34 -4.96
C ASN A 210 6.39 -14.41 -6.24
N GLU A 211 5.70 -14.54 -7.36
CA GLU A 211 6.35 -14.80 -8.65
C GLU A 211 6.58 -13.50 -9.40
N PHE A 212 7.76 -13.42 -10.03
CA PHE A 212 8.17 -12.26 -10.80
C PHE A 212 7.17 -11.92 -11.91
N ASP A 213 6.59 -12.93 -12.55
CA ASP A 213 5.64 -12.75 -13.65
C ASP A 213 4.32 -12.10 -13.20
N SER A 214 3.80 -12.46 -12.03
CA SER A 214 2.59 -11.80 -11.48
C SER A 214 2.86 -10.34 -11.14
N LEU A 215 4.05 -10.06 -10.58
CA LEU A 215 4.45 -8.70 -10.23
C LEU A 215 4.72 -7.86 -11.48
N ASN A 216 5.29 -8.45 -12.53
CA ASN A 216 5.48 -7.77 -13.81
C ASN A 216 4.17 -7.23 -14.39
N ALA A 217 3.04 -7.92 -14.16
CA ALA A 217 1.74 -7.42 -14.60
C ALA A 217 1.37 -6.08 -13.91
N ILE A 218 1.85 -5.83 -12.69
CA ILE A 218 1.64 -4.55 -11.98
C ILE A 218 2.58 -3.47 -12.53
N TRP A 219 3.83 -3.83 -12.82
CA TRP A 219 4.84 -2.87 -13.29
C TRP A 219 4.70 -2.53 -14.79
N ASN A 220 4.03 -3.38 -15.56
CA ASN A 220 4.04 -3.32 -17.02
C ASN A 220 3.48 -1.99 -17.54
N GLY A 221 4.25 -1.34 -18.42
CA GLY A 221 3.88 -0.05 -19.01
C GLY A 221 4.13 1.17 -18.11
N ILE A 222 4.63 0.98 -16.89
CA ILE A 222 4.89 2.07 -15.95
C ILE A 222 6.40 2.40 -15.93
N PRO A 223 6.81 3.65 -16.18
CA PRO A 223 8.22 4.03 -16.13
C PRO A 223 8.84 3.76 -14.75
N TRP A 224 10.07 3.23 -14.70
CA TRP A 224 10.76 2.95 -13.43
C TRP A 224 11.01 4.21 -12.58
N ASN A 225 11.12 5.38 -13.21
CA ASN A 225 11.25 6.65 -12.50
C ASN A 225 9.88 7.31 -12.20
N ALA A 226 8.76 6.65 -12.50
CA ALA A 226 7.44 7.19 -12.25
C ALA A 226 7.20 7.34 -10.75
N MET A 227 6.58 8.47 -10.42
CA MET A 227 6.18 8.86 -9.08
C MET A 227 4.97 9.78 -9.22
N LEU A 228 3.95 9.56 -8.39
CA LEU A 228 2.73 10.34 -8.37
C LEU A 228 2.45 10.75 -6.93
N GLU A 229 2.33 12.05 -6.68
CA GLU A 229 1.99 12.50 -5.33
C GLU A 229 0.54 12.13 -4.99
N PRO A 230 0.27 11.72 -3.74
CA PRO A 230 -1.08 11.44 -3.29
C PRO A 230 -1.94 12.70 -3.41
N ARG A 231 -3.23 12.49 -3.65
CA ARG A 231 -4.20 13.59 -3.81
C ARG A 231 -5.05 13.73 -2.55
N PRO A 232 -5.35 14.97 -2.12
CA PRO A 232 -6.36 15.21 -1.10
C PRO A 232 -7.71 14.62 -1.52
N SER A 233 -8.46 14.11 -0.55
CA SER A 233 -9.78 13.52 -0.75
C SER A 233 -10.72 13.96 0.37
N PHE A 234 -11.92 14.39 -0.01
CA PHE A 234 -12.89 14.96 0.92
C PHE A 234 -14.25 14.27 0.75
N PRO A 235 -14.93 13.87 1.84
CA PRO A 235 -16.30 13.39 1.79
C PRO A 235 -17.22 14.43 1.11
N GLN A 236 -18.29 13.98 0.44
CA GLN A 236 -19.23 14.87 -0.26
C GLN A 236 -19.85 15.96 0.63
N ASN A 237 -19.93 15.72 1.95
CA ASN A 237 -20.51 16.64 2.92
C ASN A 237 -19.48 17.49 3.67
N TYR A 238 -18.21 17.49 3.24
CA TYR A 238 -17.17 18.29 3.89
C TYR A 238 -17.37 19.80 3.63
N PRO A 239 -17.29 20.69 4.63
CA PRO A 239 -17.57 22.11 4.43
C PRO A 239 -16.62 22.74 3.41
N GLN A 240 -17.17 23.43 2.42
CA GLN A 240 -16.37 23.96 1.29
C GLN A 240 -15.29 24.96 1.70
N ALA A 241 -15.53 25.75 2.76
CA ALA A 241 -14.53 26.67 3.31
C ALA A 241 -13.31 25.94 3.89
N ASP A 242 -13.54 24.77 4.49
CA ASP A 242 -12.49 23.93 5.09
C ASP A 242 -11.73 23.16 3.98
N ILE A 243 -12.43 22.75 2.91
CA ILE A 243 -11.77 22.13 1.74
C ILE A 243 -10.71 23.07 1.16
N LEU A 244 -11.01 24.36 0.98
CA LEU A 244 -10.07 25.28 0.33
C LEU A 244 -8.79 25.50 1.15
N SER A 245 -8.93 25.67 2.46
CA SER A 245 -7.78 25.86 3.35
C SER A 245 -6.94 24.59 3.47
N GLU A 246 -7.59 23.42 3.53
CA GLU A 246 -6.92 22.12 3.60
C GLU A 246 -6.23 21.77 2.27
N VAL A 247 -6.86 22.01 1.12
CA VAL A 247 -6.22 21.87 -0.20
C VAL A 247 -5.00 22.76 -0.34
N GLU A 248 -5.04 24.00 0.15
CA GLU A 248 -3.89 24.89 0.11
C GLU A 248 -2.74 24.36 0.98
N LEU A 249 -3.05 23.93 2.20
CA LEU A 249 -2.08 23.34 3.13
C LEU A 249 -1.42 22.10 2.53
N LEU A 250 -2.22 21.11 2.13
CA LEU A 250 -1.75 19.85 1.57
C LEU A 250 -1.02 20.08 0.23
N GLY A 251 -1.49 21.04 -0.58
CA GLY A 251 -0.81 21.45 -1.80
C GLY A 251 0.58 22.06 -1.54
N ARG A 252 0.76 22.81 -0.45
CA ARG A 252 2.10 23.27 -0.02
C ARG A 252 2.99 22.09 0.37
N MET A 253 2.47 21.17 1.19
CA MET A 253 3.21 19.97 1.64
C MET A 253 3.68 19.12 0.47
N ILE A 254 2.80 18.84 -0.50
CA ILE A 254 3.15 18.10 -1.72
C ILE A 254 4.28 18.79 -2.51
N ARG A 255 4.22 20.13 -2.63
CA ARG A 255 5.27 20.89 -3.35
C ARG A 255 6.61 20.86 -2.64
N GLU A 256 6.60 20.95 -1.32
CA GLU A 256 7.83 20.87 -0.50
C GLU A 256 8.44 19.48 -0.58
N ASP A 257 7.61 18.44 -0.49
CA ASP A 257 8.07 17.06 -0.57
C ASP A 257 8.70 16.73 -1.93
N LYS A 258 8.01 17.13 -3.01
CA LYS A 258 8.53 16.96 -4.37
C LYS A 258 9.92 17.58 -4.55
N ARG A 259 10.16 18.77 -4.00
CA ARG A 259 11.49 19.42 -4.02
C ARG A 259 12.52 18.61 -3.24
N GLY A 260 12.13 18.00 -2.12
CA GLY A 260 12.98 17.10 -1.34
C GLY A 260 13.37 15.85 -2.11
N LEU A 261 12.42 15.19 -2.76
CA LEU A 261 12.65 13.98 -3.55
C LEU A 261 13.53 14.23 -4.78
N GLU A 262 13.34 15.36 -5.47
CA GLU A 262 14.16 15.75 -6.63
C GLU A 262 15.63 16.06 -6.25
N GLY A 263 15.90 16.44 -4.99
CA GLY A 263 17.23 16.76 -4.48
C GLY A 263 18.06 15.57 -4.00
N VAL A 264 17.44 14.39 -3.79
CA VAL A 264 18.10 13.19 -3.25
C VAL A 264 18.27 12.15 -4.36
N GLY A 265 19.48 12.06 -4.92
CA GLY A 265 19.77 11.01 -5.90
C GLY A 265 21.25 10.77 -6.16
N ARG A 266 21.85 9.77 -5.49
CA ARG A 266 22.96 9.03 -6.10
C ARG A 266 22.37 8.07 -7.13
N PRO A 267 22.89 7.98 -8.36
CA PRO A 267 22.43 6.99 -9.33
C PRO A 267 22.72 5.59 -8.80
N TRP A 268 21.67 4.80 -8.56
CA TRP A 268 21.82 3.35 -8.56
C TRP A 268 22.06 2.95 -10.01
N VAL A 269 23.28 2.53 -10.30
CA VAL A 269 23.55 1.70 -11.46
C VAL A 269 22.77 0.41 -11.18
N LEU A 270 21.73 0.13 -11.96
CA LEU A 270 21.16 -1.20 -12.05
C LEU A 270 22.32 -2.12 -12.44
N GLY A 271 22.99 -2.70 -11.44
CA GLY A 271 23.75 -3.92 -11.61
C GLY A 271 22.74 -4.93 -12.10
N CYS A 272 22.78 -5.19 -13.40
CA CYS A 272 21.97 -6.18 -14.07
C CYS A 272 22.09 -7.51 -13.32
N ILE A 273 21.14 -7.82 -12.45
CA ILE A 273 20.82 -9.21 -12.09
C ILE A 273 19.71 -9.63 -13.06
N PHE A 274 20.04 -9.58 -14.35
CA PHE A 274 19.46 -10.51 -15.32
C PHE A 274 20.38 -11.73 -15.28
N MET A 275 20.16 -12.64 -14.33
CA MET A 275 20.67 -14.00 -14.51
C MET A 275 19.69 -14.71 -15.43
N GLY A 276 19.94 -14.55 -16.73
CA GLY A 276 19.53 -15.55 -17.71
C GLY A 276 20.42 -16.78 -17.54
N HIS A 277 19.82 -17.89 -17.12
CA HIS A 277 19.90 -19.21 -17.75
C HIS A 277 19.02 -20.19 -16.97
#